data_AF-A0A1G0ES43-F1
#
_entry.id   AF-A0A1G0ES43-F1
#
_cell.length_a   1.000
_cell.length_b   1.000
_cell.length_c   1.000
_cell.angle_alpha   90.00
_cell.angle_beta   90.00
_cell.angle_gamma   90.00
#
_symmetry.space_group_name_H-M   'P 1'
#
loop_
_entity.id
_entity.type
_entity.pdbx_description
1 polymer ?
#
loop_
_entity_poly.entity_id
_entity_poly.type
_entity_poly.pdbx_seq_one_letter_code
_entity_poly.pdbx_strand_id
1 'polypeptide(L)' 'MKSVAVSHLKDADLQKVPQALMRAAEKARQLAEQTGTPFVVRKSAAVSGALSDDFPRDITDDDLGTDAPRHEMDW' A
#
# COMPACT_ATOMS: atom_id res chain seq x y z
N MET A 1 -22.03 17.69 10.41
CA MET A 1 -22.18 16.21 10.36
C MET A 1 -20.83 15.63 9.97
N LYS A 2 -20.30 14.64 10.72
CA LYS A 2 -18.98 14.03 10.44
C LYS A 2 -19.19 12.93 9.40
N SER A 3 -18.68 13.10 8.18
CA SER A 3 -18.76 12.09 7.12
C SER A 3 -17.98 10.83 7.55
N VAL A 4 -18.63 9.66 7.47
CA VAL A 4 -17.99 8.36 7.71
C VAL A 4 -17.68 7.75 6.35
N ALA A 5 -16.45 7.29 6.15
CA ALA A 5 -16.07 6.61 4.92
C ALA A 5 -16.80 5.24 4.84
N VAL A 6 -17.57 5.03 3.77
CA VAL A 6 -18.29 3.78 3.49
C VAL A 6 -17.74 3.18 2.20
N SER A 7 -17.42 1.89 2.24
CA SER A 7 -16.98 1.15 1.05
C SER A 7 -18.21 0.65 0.29
N HIS A 8 -18.26 0.95 -1.01
CA HIS A 8 -19.34 0.53 -1.90
C HIS A 8 -19.02 -0.75 -2.67
N LEU A 9 -17.94 -1.46 -2.28
CA LEU A 9 -17.59 -2.73 -2.91
C LEU A 9 -18.62 -3.81 -2.56
N LYS A 10 -18.82 -4.75 -3.48
CA LYS A 10 -19.76 -5.89 -3.27
C LYS A 10 -19.20 -6.92 -2.30
N ASP A 11 -17.88 -6.97 -2.16
CA ASP A 11 -17.18 -7.88 -1.25
C ASP A 11 -17.46 -7.50 0.21
N ALA A 12 -18.01 -8.45 0.98
CA ALA A 12 -18.45 -8.24 2.35
C ALA A 12 -17.31 -7.97 3.34
N ASP A 13 -16.09 -8.45 3.05
CA ASP A 13 -14.92 -8.18 3.87
C ASP A 13 -14.33 -6.81 3.52
N LEU A 14 -14.30 -6.46 2.23
CA LEU A 14 -13.85 -5.13 1.78
C LEU A 14 -14.81 -3.99 2.15
N GLN A 15 -16.07 -4.29 2.48
CA GLN A 15 -17.00 -3.30 3.04
C GLN A 15 -16.57 -2.80 4.42
N LYS A 16 -15.89 -3.65 5.20
CA LYS A 16 -15.47 -3.35 6.58
C LYS A 16 -14.12 -2.64 6.65
N VAL A 17 -13.39 -2.58 5.54
CA VAL A 17 -12.05 -1.98 5.44
C VAL A 17 -12.00 -0.54 5.97
N PRO A 18 -12.91 0.38 5.58
CA PRO A 18 -12.85 1.77 6.07
C PRO A 18 -12.95 1.85 7.60
N GLN A 19 -13.85 1.07 8.20
CA GLN A 19 -14.04 1.04 9.65
C GLN A 19 -12.82 0.44 10.37
N ALA A 20 -12.25 -0.64 9.82
CA ALA A 20 -11.04 -1.24 10.35
C ALA A 20 -9.85 -0.26 10.30
N LEU A 21 -9.68 0.47 9.19
CA LEU A 21 -8.63 1.47 9.03
C LEU A 21 -8.76 2.61 10.05
N MET A 22 -9.99 3.10 10.29
CA MET A 22 -10.25 4.13 11.30
C MET A 22 -9.84 3.67 12.71
N ARG A 23 -10.21 2.44 13.08
CA ARG A 23 -9.84 1.84 14.37
C ARG A 23 -8.32 1.66 14.49
N ALA A 24 -7.67 1.19 13.43
CA ALA A 24 -6.22 1.02 13.40
C ALA A 24 -5.49 2.36 13.58
N ALA A 25 -5.95 3.41 12.89
CA ALA A 25 -5.38 4.74 13.01
C ALA A 25 -5.54 5.33 14.42
N GLU A 26 -6.68 5.08 15.07
CA GLU A 26 -6.91 5.52 16.45
C GLU A 26 -5.99 4.80 17.44
N LYS A 27 -5.87 3.47 17.35
CA LYS A 27 -4.94 2.70 18.18
C LYS A 27 -3.50 3.14 17.97
N ALA A 28 -3.10 3.41 16.73
CA ALA A 28 -1.74 3.85 16.42
C ALA A 28 -1.42 5.22 17.04
N ARG A 29 -2.39 6.16 17.09
CA ARG A 29 -2.22 7.43 17.81
C ARG A 29 -2.05 7.21 19.31
N GLN A 30 -2.91 6.39 19.93
CA GLN A 30 -2.83 6.08 21.35
C GLN A 30 -1.48 5.43 21.71
N LEU A 31 -1.00 4.51 20.87
CA LEU A 31 0.30 3.88 21.07
C LEU A 31 1.45 4.87 20.95
N ALA A 32 1.38 5.79 19.97
CA ALA A 32 2.39 6.82 19.79
C ALA A 32 2.47 7.74 21.02
N GLU A 33 1.32 8.17 21.56
CA GLU A 33 1.22 8.93 22.80
C GLU A 33 1.82 8.18 23.99
N GLN A 34 1.48 6.89 24.15
CA GLN A 34 1.97 6.05 25.25
C GLN A 34 3.47 5.80 25.21
N THR A 35 4.04 5.70 24.02
CA THR A 35 5.47 5.39 23.82
C THR A 35 6.34 6.63 23.64
N GLY A 36 5.74 7.82 23.55
CA GLY A 36 6.45 9.06 23.22
C GLY A 36 7.04 9.06 21.81
N THR A 37 6.54 8.20 20.91
CA THR A 37 7.02 8.12 19.53
C THR A 37 6.24 9.09 18.63
N PRO A 38 6.88 9.72 17.63
CA PRO A 38 6.17 10.59 16.69
C PRO A 38 5.14 9.82 15.84
N PHE A 39 3.91 10.33 15.76
CA PHE A 39 2.89 9.79 14.86
C PHE A 39 2.97 10.44 13.47
N VAL A 40 3.42 9.68 12.46
CA VAL A 40 3.61 10.19 11.08
C VAL A 40 2.62 9.52 10.13
N VAL A 41 1.80 10.33 9.44
CA VAL A 41 0.90 9.86 8.37
C VAL A 41 1.51 10.19 7.01
N ARG A 42 1.77 9.17 6.19
CA ARG A 42 2.21 9.32 4.80
C ARG A 42 1.08 8.88 3.88
N LYS A 43 0.69 9.76 2.95
CA LYS A 43 -0.17 9.36 1.83
C LYS A 43 0.70 8.56 0.86
N SER A 44 0.46 7.26 0.71
CA SER A 44 1.16 6.47 -0.30
C SER A 44 0.81 7.01 -1.68
N ALA A 45 1.82 7.25 -2.52
CA ALA A 45 1.62 7.68 -3.91
C ALA A 45 0.96 6.58 -4.78
N ALA A 46 0.86 5.36 -4.27
CA ALA A 46 0.43 4.19 -5.03
C ALA A 46 -1.03 3.79 -4.76
N VAL A 47 -2.01 4.64 -5.10
CA VAL A 47 -3.38 4.19 -5.52
C VAL A 47 -4.02 5.24 -6.46
N SER A 48 -3.23 5.96 -7.25
CA SER A 48 -3.78 6.87 -8.29
C SER A 48 -2.78 6.99 -9.44
N GLY A 49 -2.64 5.93 -10.25
CA GLY A 49 -2.14 6.01 -11.63
C GLY A 49 -0.70 6.50 -11.87
N ALA A 50 0.18 6.55 -10.87
CA ALA A 50 1.53 7.13 -11.02
C ALA A 50 2.65 6.10 -11.24
N LEU A 51 2.36 4.97 -11.87
CA LEU A 51 3.31 4.39 -12.83
C LEU A 51 2.89 5.07 -14.15
N SER A 52 3.57 6.06 -14.72
CA SER A 52 4.79 5.82 -15.50
C SER A 52 5.20 7.08 -16.31
N ASP A 53 5.08 8.31 -15.80
CA ASP A 53 5.60 9.47 -16.59
C ASP A 53 7.13 9.44 -16.73
N ASP A 54 7.82 8.76 -15.82
CA ASP A 54 9.28 8.52 -15.83
C ASP A 54 9.64 7.07 -16.19
N PHE A 55 8.65 6.24 -16.54
CA PHE A 55 8.92 4.88 -17.01
C PHE A 55 9.01 4.90 -18.54
N PRO A 56 10.12 4.40 -19.12
CA PRO A 56 10.26 4.34 -20.57
C PRO A 56 9.09 3.56 -21.17
N ARG A 57 8.40 4.15 -22.16
CA ARG A 57 7.27 3.50 -22.86
C ARG A 57 7.73 2.44 -23.87
N ASP A 58 9.04 2.28 -24.01
CA ASP A 58 9.75 1.48 -24.99
C ASP A 58 10.46 0.27 -24.37
N ILE A 59 10.22 -0.05 -23.09
CA ILE A 59 10.64 -1.34 -22.52
C ILE A 59 9.88 -2.45 -23.25
N THR A 60 10.59 -3.18 -24.10
CA THR A 60 10.12 -4.37 -24.80
C THR A 60 10.59 -5.62 -24.07
N ASP A 61 10.03 -6.77 -24.44
CA ASP A 61 10.44 -8.08 -23.90
C ASP A 61 11.95 -8.34 -24.12
N ASP A 62 12.53 -7.74 -25.17
CA ASP A 62 13.97 -7.80 -25.47
C ASP A 62 14.85 -7.09 -24.43
N ASP A 63 14.31 -6.12 -23.69
CA ASP A 63 15.02 -5.39 -22.63
C ASP A 63 15.00 -6.15 -21.29
N LEU A 64 14.15 -7.17 -21.17
CA LEU A 64 14.06 -8.04 -20.01
C LEU A 64 15.14 -9.12 -20.17
N GLY A 65 16.39 -8.71 -19.92
CA GLY A 65 17.57 -9.57 -20.06
C GLY A 65 17.33 -10.99 -19.58
N THR A 66 17.87 -11.97 -20.31
CA THR A 66 17.56 -13.39 -20.12
C THR A 66 17.72 -13.77 -18.64
N ASP A 67 16.62 -14.28 -18.08
CA ASP A 67 16.52 -14.63 -16.66
C ASP A 67 17.74 -15.46 -16.27
N ALA A 68 18.60 -14.92 -15.40
CA ALA A 68 19.83 -15.61 -15.04
C ALA A 68 19.45 -16.97 -14.44
N PRO A 69 20.05 -18.07 -14.91
CA PRO A 69 19.70 -19.39 -14.42
C PRO A 69 19.85 -19.39 -12.89
N ARG A 70 18.79 -19.80 -12.20
CA ARG A 70 18.78 -19.91 -10.75
C ARG A 70 19.93 -20.83 -10.35
N HIS A 71 20.98 -20.26 -9.76
CA HIS A 71 22.05 -21.06 -9.20
C HIS A 71 21.46 -21.79 -7.99
N GLU A 72 21.23 -23.09 -8.12
CA GLU A 72 20.93 -23.96 -6.99
C GLU A 72 22.14 -23.89 -6.06
N MET A 73 22.01 -23.14 -4.96
CA MET A 73 22.96 -23.19 -3.86
C MET A 73 22.66 -24.47 -3.08
N ASP A 74 23.51 -25.49 -3.27
CA ASP A 74 23.54 -26.69 -2.44
C ASP A 74 23.84 -26.28 -0.98
N TRP A 75 22.87 -26.48 -0.09
CA TRP A 75 23.00 -26.30 1.36
C TRP A 75 23.09 -27.64 2.09
#